data_AF-A0AAW2D9U4-F1
#
_entry.id   AF-A0AAW2D9U4-F1
#
_cell.length_a   1.000
_cell.length_b   1.000
_cell.length_c   1.000
_cell.angle_alpha   90.00
_cell.angle_beta   90.00
_cell.angle_gamma   90.00
#
_symmetry.space_group_name_H-M   'P 1'
#
loop_
_entity.id
_entity.type
_entity.pdbx_description
1 polymer ?
#
loop_
_entity_poly.entity_id
_entity_poly.type
_entity_poly.pdbx_seq_one_letter_code
_entity_poly.pdbx_strand_id
1 'polypeptide(L)'
;MPPKKKAHKVRHVDEVTTQKHGHRQRQERERSITPNGGEIYEVANRIYARIAKAVQGGERRREGCTFGEFHKQNPLTFDWELGPMAAQNWLLKMEKLLRALKCTDAQKVMYTTFAL
;
A
#
# COMPACT_ATOMS: atom_id res chain seq x y z
N MET A 1 30.65 60.39 51.10
CA MET A 1 30.22 61.55 50.28
C MET A 1 28.80 61.95 50.67
N PRO A 2 28.48 63.26 50.66
CA PRO A 2 27.20 63.84 51.08
C PRO A 2 26.19 63.83 49.90
N PRO A 3 25.01 64.48 49.93
CA PRO A 3 23.89 64.32 50.89
C PRO A 3 22.50 64.42 50.19
N LYS A 4 21.43 64.61 50.99
CA LYS A 4 20.22 65.43 50.70
C LYS A 4 19.15 64.89 49.74
N LYS A 5 17.93 64.64 50.23
CA LYS A 5 16.81 65.57 50.52
C LYS A 5 15.95 65.90 49.29
N LYS A 6 14.71 65.41 49.38
CA LYS A 6 13.42 66.12 49.19
C LYS A 6 12.93 66.48 47.78
N ALA A 7 11.59 66.54 47.76
CA ALA A 7 10.68 67.33 46.94
C ALA A 7 10.07 66.59 45.74
N HIS A 8 8.79 66.20 45.79
CA HIS A 8 7.57 67.02 45.58
C HIS A 8 7.40 67.51 44.12
N LYS A 9 6.34 67.00 43.47
CA LYS A 9 5.35 67.66 42.57
C LYS A 9 4.73 66.56 41.70
N VAL A 10 3.44 66.20 41.75
CA VAL A 10 2.18 66.96 41.60
C VAL A 10 2.09 67.73 40.28
N ARG A 11 1.28 67.15 39.38
CA ARG A 11 0.49 67.74 38.27
C ARG A 11 1.34 68.42 37.16
N HIS A 12 0.99 68.43 35.88
CA HIS A 12 -0.31 68.56 35.23
C HIS A 12 -0.10 68.52 33.70
N VAL A 13 -1.19 68.32 32.94
CA VAL A 13 -1.45 68.73 31.54
C VAL A 13 -0.49 68.22 30.43
N ASP A 14 -0.89 67.98 29.18
CA ASP A 14 -2.04 68.44 28.41
C ASP A 14 -2.38 67.42 27.32
N GLU A 15 -3.65 67.49 26.92
CA GLU A 15 -4.29 66.83 25.78
C GLU A 15 -3.56 67.12 24.45
N VAL A 16 -3.25 66.08 23.68
CA VAL A 16 -3.03 66.21 22.21
C VAL A 16 -3.90 65.18 21.50
N THR A 17 -4.99 65.69 20.97
CA THR A 17 -5.84 65.05 19.97
C THR A 17 -5.03 64.83 18.69
N THR A 18 -5.04 63.61 18.13
CA THR A 18 -4.87 63.39 16.67
C THR A 18 -5.33 61.99 16.23
N GLN A 19 -6.56 61.96 15.72
CA GLN A 19 -6.92 61.48 14.37
C GLN A 19 -6.51 60.06 13.89
N LYS A 20 -7.52 59.17 13.94
CA LYS A 20 -7.91 58.05 13.04
C LYS A 20 -6.82 57.28 12.26
N HIS A 21 -6.74 55.97 12.53
CA HIS A 21 -6.49 54.94 11.51
C HIS A 21 -7.36 53.71 11.75
N GLY A 22 -8.09 53.29 10.71
CA GLY A 22 -9.08 52.22 10.77
C GLY A 22 -8.45 50.86 11.06
N HIS A 23 -8.86 50.23 12.17
CA HIS A 23 -8.56 48.83 12.44
C HIS A 23 -9.43 47.93 11.55
N ARG A 24 -8.88 47.52 10.40
CA ARG A 24 -9.31 46.31 9.70
C ARG A 24 -8.90 45.11 10.56
N GLN A 25 -9.77 44.68 11.47
CA GLN A 25 -9.58 43.42 12.19
C GLN A 25 -9.72 42.25 11.22
N ARG A 26 -8.60 41.80 10.67
CA ARG A 26 -8.49 40.48 10.05
C ARG A 26 -8.53 39.47 11.19
N GLN A 27 -9.72 39.01 11.51
CA GLN A 27 -9.96 37.92 12.46
C GLN A 27 -9.34 36.64 11.85
N GLU A 28 -8.17 36.24 12.32
CA GLU A 28 -7.59 34.93 12.04
C GLU A 28 -8.46 33.88 12.71
N ARG A 29 -9.35 33.30 11.91
CA ARG A 29 -10.13 32.13 12.25
C ARG A 29 -9.22 30.92 12.18
N GLU A 30 -8.42 30.70 13.21
CA GLU A 30 -7.83 29.38 13.46
C GLU A 30 -8.96 28.41 13.79
N ARG A 31 -9.52 27.77 12.76
CA ARG A 31 -10.45 26.67 12.93
C ARG A 31 -9.61 25.45 13.31
N SER A 32 -9.46 25.20 14.60
CA SER A 32 -9.06 23.89 15.12
C SER A 32 -10.10 22.87 14.68
N ILE A 33 -9.81 22.15 13.60
CA ILE A 33 -10.60 20.99 13.17
C ILE A 33 -10.08 19.83 14.01
N THR A 34 -10.67 19.63 15.18
CA THR A 34 -10.61 18.31 15.83
C THR A 34 -11.59 17.42 15.05
N PRO A 35 -11.12 16.42 14.29
CA PRO A 35 -12.02 15.58 13.54
C PRO A 35 -12.86 14.77 14.55
N ASN A 36 -14.17 14.71 14.33
CA ASN A 36 -15.04 13.90 15.15
C ASN A 36 -14.58 12.44 14.99
N GLY A 37 -14.28 11.74 16.09
CA GLY A 37 -13.75 10.38 16.06
C GLY A 37 -14.61 9.43 15.21
N GLY A 38 -15.93 9.63 15.19
CA GLY A 38 -16.86 8.86 14.35
C GLY A 38 -16.61 9.02 12.85
N GLU A 39 -16.28 10.22 12.39
CA GLU A 39 -15.97 10.50 10.98
C GLU A 39 -14.67 9.81 10.55
N ILE A 40 -13.68 9.78 11.45
CA ILE A 40 -12.40 9.07 11.21
C ILE A 40 -12.66 7.57 11.04
N TYR A 41 -13.46 6.98 11.92
CA TYR A 41 -13.80 5.55 11.85
C TYR A 41 -14.61 5.21 10.59
N GLU A 42 -15.54 6.07 10.18
CA GLU A 42 -16.32 5.87 8.95
C GLU A 42 -15.44 5.94 7.70
N VAL A 43 -14.55 6.93 7.63
CA VAL A 43 -13.58 7.05 6.52
C VAL A 43 -12.64 5.84 6.50
N ALA A 44 -12.14 5.41 7.66
CA ALA A 44 -11.31 4.21 7.76
C ALA A 44 -12.06 2.97 7.26
N ASN A 45 -13.28 2.74 7.72
CA ASN A 45 -14.11 1.61 7.28
C ASN A 45 -14.34 1.62 5.77
N ARG A 46 -14.60 2.80 5.19
CA ARG A 46 -14.75 2.97 3.74
C ARG A 46 -13.46 2.64 2.97
N ILE A 47 -12.30 2.99 3.52
CA ILE A 47 -10.99 2.65 2.93
C ILE A 47 -10.75 1.14 3.00
N TYR A 48 -10.97 0.54 4.18
CA TYR A 48 -10.85 -0.90 4.39
C TYR A 48 -11.72 -1.70 3.41
N ALA A 49 -12.98 -1.30 3.22
CA ALA A 49 -13.90 -1.95 2.29
C ALA A 49 -13.40 -1.89 0.83
N ARG A 50 -12.82 -0.77 0.40
CA ARG A 50 -12.27 -0.60 -0.95
C ARG A 50 -11.03 -1.46 -1.18
N ILE A 51 -10.15 -1.56 -0.18
CA ILE A 51 -8.97 -2.43 -0.23
C ILE A 51 -9.41 -3.90 -0.25
N ALA A 52 -10.31 -4.31 0.64
CA ALA A 52 -10.84 -5.67 0.66
C ALA A 52 -11.49 -6.05 -0.68
N LYS A 53 -12.28 -5.16 -1.28
CA LYS A 53 -12.88 -5.37 -2.60
C LYS A 53 -11.84 -5.43 -3.72
N ALA A 54 -10.76 -4.64 -3.66
CA ALA A 54 -9.68 -4.71 -4.64
C ALA A 54 -8.86 -6.01 -4.51
N VAL A 55 -8.68 -6.51 -3.29
CA VAL A 55 -7.99 -7.79 -3.01
C VAL A 55 -8.84 -9.00 -3.40
N GLN A 56 -10.17 -8.91 -3.26
CA GLN A 56 -11.10 -9.98 -3.64
C GLN A 56 -11.51 -9.94 -5.12
N GLY A 57 -11.66 -8.73 -5.68
CA GLY A 57 -12.06 -8.48 -7.07
C GLY A 57 -10.87 -8.44 -8.04
N GLY A 58 -9.65 -8.39 -7.52
CA GLY A 58 -8.50 -8.89 -8.26
C GLY A 58 -8.67 -10.39 -8.36
N GLU A 59 -9.30 -10.85 -9.43
CA GLU A 59 -9.18 -12.23 -9.89
C GLU A 59 -7.69 -12.57 -9.78
N ARG A 60 -7.30 -13.30 -8.73
CA ARG A 60 -5.98 -13.92 -8.67
C ARG A 60 -6.00 -14.79 -9.91
N ARG A 61 -5.42 -14.29 -11.01
CA ARG A 61 -5.26 -15.08 -12.23
C ARG A 61 -4.72 -16.39 -11.73
N ARG A 62 -5.46 -17.47 -11.95
CA ARG A 62 -5.07 -18.78 -11.45
C ARG A 62 -3.69 -19.03 -12.03
N GLU A 63 -2.67 -18.88 -11.21
CA GLU A 63 -1.29 -19.00 -11.66
C GLU A 63 -1.00 -20.48 -11.76
N GLY A 64 -0.69 -20.93 -12.96
CA GLY A 64 -0.37 -22.32 -13.18
C GLY A 64 -1.52 -23.21 -13.60
N CYS A 65 -1.20 -24.51 -13.63
CA CYS A 65 -2.10 -25.59 -13.99
C CYS A 65 -2.32 -26.51 -12.78
N THR A 66 -3.50 -27.13 -12.71
CA THR A 66 -3.80 -28.15 -11.71
C THR A 66 -3.19 -29.50 -12.12
N PHE A 67 -2.92 -30.35 -11.13
CA PHE A 67 -2.46 -31.72 -11.39
C PHE A 67 -3.46 -32.51 -12.26
N GLY A 68 -4.77 -32.29 -12.09
CA GLY A 68 -5.79 -32.93 -12.93
C GLY A 68 -5.73 -32.51 -14.40
N GLU A 69 -5.40 -31.25 -14.70
CA GLU A 69 -5.18 -30.79 -16.07
C GLU A 69 -3.93 -31.41 -16.69
N PHE A 70 -2.85 -31.54 -15.91
CA PHE A 70 -1.64 -32.26 -16.31
C PHE A 70 -1.91 -33.74 -16.59
N HIS A 71 -2.53 -34.44 -15.65
CA HIS A 71 -2.82 -35.88 -15.77
C HIS A 71 -3.75 -36.20 -16.95
N LYS A 72 -4.70 -35.30 -17.27
CA LYS A 72 -5.56 -35.43 -18.46
C LYS A 72 -4.80 -35.40 -19.79
N GLN A 73 -3.60 -34.82 -19.82
CA GLN A 73 -2.75 -34.84 -21.01
C GLN A 73 -2.03 -36.18 -21.22
N ASN A 74 -2.26 -37.16 -20.34
CA ASN A 74 -1.59 -38.46 -20.34
C ASN A 74 -0.06 -38.32 -20.47
N PRO A 75 0.59 -37.70 -19.48
CA PRO A 75 2.01 -37.41 -19.52
C PRO A 75 2.83 -38.70 -19.71
N LEU A 76 3.79 -38.67 -20.62
CA LEU A 76 4.62 -39.83 -20.96
C LEU A 76 5.51 -40.22 -19.76
N THR A 77 5.54 -41.47 -19.34
CA THR A 77 6.52 -41.91 -18.32
C THR A 77 7.92 -41.93 -18.91
N PHE A 78 8.92 -41.52 -18.12
CA PHE A 78 10.31 -41.66 -18.52
C PHE A 78 10.72 -43.13 -18.49
N ASP A 79 11.42 -43.57 -19.52
CA ASP A 79 12.03 -44.89 -19.56
C ASP A 79 13.55 -44.72 -19.52
N TRP A 80 14.13 -45.13 -18.38
CA TRP A 80 15.55 -45.00 -18.09
C TRP A 80 16.42 -45.93 -18.96
N GLU A 81 15.84 -46.98 -19.55
CA GLU A 81 16.56 -47.96 -20.36
C GLU A 81 16.86 -47.44 -21.79
N LEU A 82 16.16 -46.40 -22.25
CA LEU A 82 16.23 -45.90 -23.63
C LEU A 82 17.39 -44.91 -23.88
N GLY A 83 18.22 -44.65 -22.88
CA GLY A 83 19.45 -43.86 -23.01
C GLY A 83 19.27 -42.33 -23.17
N PRO A 84 20.37 -41.58 -23.35
CA PRO A 84 20.37 -40.11 -23.24
C PRO A 84 19.47 -39.39 -24.25
N MET A 85 19.33 -39.92 -25.46
CA MET A 85 18.51 -39.32 -26.52
C MET A 85 17.02 -39.43 -26.20
N ALA A 86 16.60 -40.54 -25.59
CA ALA A 86 15.22 -40.72 -25.14
C ALA A 86 14.89 -39.80 -23.97
N ALA A 87 15.83 -39.61 -23.04
CA ALA A 87 15.71 -38.64 -21.95
C ALA A 87 15.51 -37.21 -22.46
N GLN A 88 16.29 -36.80 -23.45
CA GLN A 88 16.14 -35.47 -24.06
C GLN A 88 14.79 -35.31 -24.76
N ASN A 89 14.35 -36.31 -25.52
CA ASN A 89 13.05 -36.29 -26.20
C ASN A 89 11.88 -36.28 -25.19
N TRP A 90 11.99 -37.04 -24.10
CA TRP A 90 11.02 -37.04 -23.01
C TRP A 90 10.91 -35.67 -22.35
N LEU A 91 12.05 -35.05 -22.01
CA LEU A 91 12.11 -33.73 -21.38
C LEU A 91 11.45 -32.66 -22.27
N LEU A 92 11.78 -32.65 -23.57
CA LEU A 92 11.20 -31.70 -24.53
C LEU A 92 9.67 -31.84 -24.63
N LYS A 93 9.16 -33.08 -24.62
CA LYS A 93 7.71 -33.34 -24.65
C LYS A 93 7.03 -32.87 -23.36
N MET A 94 7.64 -33.14 -22.19
CA MET A 94 7.15 -32.66 -20.90
C MET A 94 7.12 -31.14 -20.85
N GLU A 95 8.19 -30.48 -21.28
CA GLU A 95 8.27 -29.03 -21.28
C GLU A 95 7.19 -28.40 -22.17
N LYS A 96 6.97 -28.97 -23.36
CA LYS A 96 5.91 -28.52 -24.28
C LYS A 96 4.52 -28.62 -23.64
N LEU A 97 4.24 -29.74 -22.98
CA LEU A 97 2.96 -30.00 -22.31
C LEU A 97 2.74 -29.02 -21.14
N LEU A 98 3.72 -28.88 -20.25
CA LEU A 98 3.62 -28.01 -19.08
C LEU A 98 3.52 -26.52 -19.46
N ARG A 99 4.22 -26.12 -20.54
CA ARG A 99 4.12 -24.77 -21.10
C ARG A 99 2.75 -24.50 -21.70
N ALA A 100 2.16 -25.47 -22.42
CA ALA A 100 0.81 -25.35 -22.98
C ALA A 100 -0.25 -25.17 -21.88
N LEU A 101 -0.09 -25.86 -20.75
CA LEU A 101 -0.94 -25.72 -19.57
C LEU A 101 -0.63 -24.49 -18.72
N LYS A 102 0.42 -23.72 -19.06
CA LYS A 102 0.90 -22.55 -18.31
C LYS A 102 1.28 -22.86 -16.86
N CYS A 103 1.79 -24.06 -16.58
CA CYS A 103 2.22 -24.45 -15.24
C CYS A 103 3.40 -23.57 -14.76
N THR A 104 3.41 -23.23 -13.47
CA THR A 104 4.52 -22.50 -12.85
C THR A 104 5.77 -23.39 -12.74
N ASP A 105 6.95 -22.82 -12.54
CA ASP A 105 8.18 -23.64 -12.42
C ASP A 105 8.13 -24.62 -11.23
N ALA A 106 7.50 -24.21 -10.11
CA ALA A 106 7.27 -25.10 -8.98
C ALA A 106 6.36 -26.29 -9.35
N GLN A 107 5.29 -26.03 -10.13
CA GLN A 107 4.40 -27.07 -10.62
C GLN A 107 5.09 -27.99 -11.63
N LYS A 108 5.95 -27.46 -12.50
CA LYS A 108 6.71 -28.28 -13.46
C LYS A 108 7.51 -29.34 -12.72
N VAL A 109 8.31 -28.93 -11.74
CA VAL A 109 9.13 -29.85 -10.93
C VAL A 109 8.25 -30.88 -10.23
N MET A 110 7.21 -30.42 -9.53
CA MET A 110 6.33 -31.31 -8.77
C MET A 110 5.54 -32.29 -9.65
N TYR A 111 5.14 -31.90 -10.85
CA TYR A 111 4.35 -32.78 -11.71
C TYR A 111 5.22 -33.77 -12.49
N THR A 112 6.41 -33.35 -12.94
CA THR A 112 7.33 -34.25 -13.63
C THR A 112 7.85 -35.36 -12.73
N THR A 113 7.96 -35.14 -11.41
CA THR A 113 8.37 -36.22 -10.48
C THR A 113 7.40 -37.41 -10.46
N PHE A 114 6.15 -37.24 -10.87
CA PHE A 114 5.17 -38.33 -10.99
C PHE A 114 5.25 -39.08 -12.33
N ALA A 115 6.07 -38.59 -13.27
CA ALA A 115 6.23 -39.17 -14.60
C ALA A 115 7.67 -39.64 -14.87
N LEU A 116 8.48 -39.78 -13.81
CA LEU A 116 9.80 -40.41 -13.84
C LEU A 116 9.70 -41.93 -13.81
#